data_AF-A0A9E2JCH9-F1
#
_entry.id   AF-A0A9E2JCH9-F1
#
_cell.length_a   1.000
_cell.length_b   1.000
_cell.length_c   1.000
_cell.angle_alpha   90.00
_cell.angle_beta   90.00
_cell.angle_gamma   90.00
#
_symmetry.space_group_name_H-M   'P 1'
#
loop_
_entity.id
_entity.type
_entity.pdbx_description
1 polymer ?
#
loop_
_entity_poly.entity_id
_entity_poly.type
_entity_poly.pdbx_seq_one_letter_code
_entity_poly.pdbx_strand_id
1 'polypeptide(L)'
;MPIIIPDPTNELKDRKREIDTMDPNRGPDDQELREREKEAEAYANENEKHFVDYAMDCLKQSIKAWDDIRRVQEDCWNVYNENEPVSYRDKADWQARVVIPKPFETVQFGATSVRKAFSPNFLTIENARDPKKADFWKRWLDFELGTRRADFVGRFTDATVMSLAVGVSMEMIPRWVPGQGLEFSLVEPWKIQRDPDALSRDPQGGMYWIHQEW
;
A
#
# COMPACT_ATOMS: atom_id res chain seq x y z
N MET A 1 -30.06 -41.76 21.33
CA MET A 1 -29.84 -40.49 22.05
C MET A 1 -29.59 -39.42 21.00
N PRO A 2 -30.26 -38.26 21.03
CA PRO A 2 -30.00 -37.21 20.04
C PRO A 2 -28.59 -36.64 20.25
N ILE A 3 -27.82 -36.55 19.17
CA ILE A 3 -26.49 -35.91 19.14
C ILE A 3 -26.74 -34.41 19.24
N ILE A 4 -26.43 -33.84 20.40
CA ILE A 4 -26.46 -32.39 20.61
C ILE A 4 -25.23 -31.84 19.90
N ILE A 5 -25.41 -31.24 18.72
CA ILE A 5 -24.36 -30.48 18.04
C ILE A 5 -24.27 -29.14 18.77
N PRO A 6 -23.19 -28.84 19.50
CA PRO A 6 -23.05 -27.55 20.15
C PRO A 6 -23.04 -26.45 19.10
N ASP A 7 -23.84 -25.41 19.34
CA ASP A 7 -23.91 -24.23 18.48
C ASP A 7 -22.52 -23.55 18.44
N PRO A 8 -21.87 -23.45 17.26
CA PRO A 8 -20.54 -22.86 17.10
C PRO A 8 -20.50 -21.39 17.55
N THR A 9 -21.66 -20.73 17.64
CA THR A 9 -21.78 -19.37 18.13
C THR A 9 -21.46 -19.24 19.63
N ASN A 10 -21.54 -20.34 20.40
CA ASN A 10 -21.19 -20.33 21.82
C ASN A 10 -19.67 -20.33 22.03
N GLU A 11 -18.94 -21.07 21.21
CA GLU A 11 -17.47 -21.10 21.24
C GLU A 11 -16.86 -19.72 20.94
N LEU A 12 -17.46 -18.98 19.99
CA LEU A 12 -17.10 -17.60 19.68
C LEU A 12 -17.36 -16.63 20.85
N LYS A 13 -18.45 -16.82 21.59
CA LYS A 13 -18.78 -15.99 22.76
C LYS A 13 -17.85 -16.25 23.93
N ASP A 14 -17.45 -17.51 24.13
CA ASP A 14 -16.52 -17.90 25.18
C ASP A 14 -15.10 -17.38 24.87
N ARG A 15 -14.63 -17.50 23.62
CA ARG A 15 -13.37 -16.89 23.16
C ARG A 15 -13.34 -15.38 23.33
N LYS A 16 -14.45 -14.69 23.02
CA LYS A 16 -14.55 -13.24 23.23
C LYS A 16 -14.43 -12.87 24.71
N ARG A 17 -15.07 -13.63 25.60
CA ARG A 17 -14.94 -13.44 27.06
C ARG A 17 -13.52 -13.69 27.56
N GLU A 18 -12.82 -14.69 27.03
CA GLU A 18 -11.42 -14.95 27.38
C GLU A 18 -10.51 -13.80 26.93
N ILE A 19 -10.70 -13.29 25.70
CA ILE A 19 -9.94 -12.14 25.18
C ILE A 19 -10.21 -10.89 26.03
N ASP A 20 -11.47 -10.62 26.39
CA ASP A 20 -11.87 -9.47 27.20
C ASP A 20 -11.36 -9.57 28.67
N THR A 21 -10.98 -10.76 29.14
CA THR A 21 -10.48 -11.01 30.50
C THR A 21 -8.96 -11.21 30.57
N MET A 22 -8.26 -11.25 29.43
CA MET A 22 -6.80 -11.36 29.40
C MET A 22 -6.13 -10.04 29.80
N ASP A 23 -5.18 -10.13 30.75
CA ASP A 23 -4.32 -9.02 31.15
C ASP A 23 -3.42 -8.60 29.97
N PRO A 24 -3.42 -7.32 29.55
CA PRO A 24 -2.61 -6.83 28.43
C PRO A 24 -1.08 -6.97 28.63
N ASN A 25 -0.62 -7.34 29.83
CA ASN A 25 0.78 -7.64 30.13
C ASN A 25 1.09 -9.16 30.22
N ARG A 26 0.13 -10.05 29.96
CA ARG A 26 0.39 -11.50 29.97
C ARG A 26 1.25 -11.84 28.74
N GLY A 27 2.52 -12.15 28.98
CA GLY A 27 3.38 -12.75 27.96
C GLY A 27 2.78 -14.06 27.45
N PRO A 28 3.16 -14.50 26.24
CA PRO A 28 2.64 -15.74 25.65
C PRO A 28 2.85 -16.93 26.60
N ASP A 29 1.84 -17.78 26.72
CA ASP A 29 1.86 -18.94 27.62
C ASP A 29 2.91 -19.96 27.13
N ASP A 30 3.55 -20.71 28.04
CA ASP A 30 4.62 -21.67 27.71
C ASP A 30 4.11 -22.82 26.81
N GLN A 31 2.80 -23.06 26.81
CA GLN A 31 2.15 -23.98 25.87
C GLN A 31 1.97 -23.36 24.49
N GLU A 32 1.53 -22.09 24.41
CA GLU A 32 1.32 -21.37 23.16
C GLU A 32 2.65 -21.13 22.43
N LEU A 33 3.72 -20.84 23.18
CA LEU A 33 5.10 -20.76 22.67
C LEU A 33 5.54 -22.08 22.03
N ARG A 34 5.30 -23.22 22.69
CA ARG A 34 5.65 -24.54 22.16
C ARG A 34 4.83 -24.93 20.93
N GLU A 35 3.56 -24.55 20.88
CA GLU A 35 2.71 -24.77 19.71
C GLU A 35 3.20 -23.92 18.52
N ARG A 36 3.53 -22.65 18.74
CA ARG A 36 4.14 -21.77 17.72
C ARG A 36 5.51 -22.26 17.25
N GLU A 37 6.37 -22.72 18.16
CA GLU A 37 7.68 -23.27 17.82
C GLU A 37 7.54 -24.55 17.00
N LYS A 38 6.59 -25.43 17.34
CA LYS A 38 6.33 -26.67 16.61
C LYS A 38 5.74 -26.42 15.22
N GLU A 39 4.87 -25.43 15.09
CA GLU A 39 4.38 -24.97 13.78
C GLU A 39 5.53 -24.35 12.96
N ALA A 40 6.36 -23.50 13.57
CA ALA A 40 7.53 -22.92 12.92
C ALA A 40 8.54 -24.00 12.48
N GLU A 41 8.76 -25.04 13.28
CA GLU A 41 9.60 -26.20 12.92
C GLU A 41 8.97 -27.05 11.80
N ALA A 42 7.65 -27.16 11.75
CA ALA A 42 6.95 -27.83 10.65
C ALA A 42 7.16 -27.06 9.33
N TYR A 43 7.02 -25.73 9.36
CA TYR A 43 7.31 -24.86 8.20
C TYR A 43 8.80 -24.85 7.84
N ALA A 44 9.70 -24.92 8.83
CA ALA A 44 11.16 -24.96 8.58
C ALA A 44 11.62 -26.25 7.89
N ASN A 45 10.85 -27.33 8.00
CA ASN A 45 11.10 -28.60 7.30
C ASN A 45 10.40 -28.69 5.93
N GLU A 46 9.59 -27.70 5.55
CA GLU A 46 9.04 -27.63 4.20
C GLU A 46 10.15 -27.28 3.19
N ASN A 47 10.10 -27.93 2.03
CA ASN A 47 11.04 -27.70 0.94
C ASN A 47 11.01 -26.21 0.55
N GLU A 48 12.14 -25.52 0.56
CA GLU A 48 12.26 -24.09 0.21
C GLU A 48 11.56 -23.72 -1.10
N LYS A 49 11.48 -24.69 -2.03
CA LYS A 49 10.74 -24.56 -3.30
C LYS A 49 9.25 -24.26 -3.13
N HIS A 50 8.61 -24.79 -2.08
CA HIS A 50 7.19 -24.56 -1.82
C HIS A 50 6.90 -23.07 -1.56
N PHE A 51 7.76 -22.38 -0.81
CA PHE A 51 7.62 -20.94 -0.57
C PHE A 51 7.81 -20.11 -1.84
N VAL A 52 8.78 -20.50 -2.67
CA VAL A 52 9.01 -19.85 -3.97
C VAL A 52 7.82 -20.07 -4.91
N ASP A 53 7.30 -21.29 -4.99
CA ASP A 53 6.14 -21.64 -5.81
C ASP A 53 4.89 -20.88 -5.34
N TYR A 54 4.66 -20.80 -4.03
CA TYR A 54 3.57 -20.01 -3.44
C TYR A 54 3.68 -18.53 -3.79
N ALA A 55 4.86 -17.92 -3.61
CA ALA A 55 5.08 -16.51 -3.97
C ALA A 55 4.86 -16.24 -5.46
N MET A 56 5.30 -17.17 -6.33
CA MET A 56 5.09 -17.09 -7.77
C MET A 56 3.62 -17.24 -8.15
N ASP A 57 2.85 -18.05 -7.43
CA ASP A 57 1.42 -18.20 -7.67
C ASP A 57 0.63 -16.98 -7.19
N CYS A 58 0.97 -16.39 -6.03
CA CYS A 58 0.45 -15.09 -5.61
C CYS A 58 0.70 -14.02 -6.68
N LEU A 59 1.93 -13.96 -7.22
CA LEU A 59 2.28 -13.03 -8.28
C LEU A 59 1.41 -13.22 -9.54
N LYS A 60 1.28 -14.47 -10.02
CA LYS A 60 0.45 -14.78 -11.21
C LYS A 60 -1.01 -14.41 -10.99
N GLN A 61 -1.55 -14.69 -9.81
CA GLN A 61 -2.93 -14.37 -9.46
C GLN A 61 -3.16 -12.85 -9.47
N SER A 62 -2.26 -12.08 -8.86
CA SER A 62 -2.32 -10.62 -8.86
C SER A 62 -2.26 -10.05 -10.28
N ILE A 63 -1.29 -10.50 -11.10
CA ILE A 63 -1.15 -10.05 -12.50
C ILE A 63 -2.44 -10.32 -13.28
N LYS A 64 -3.00 -11.53 -13.15
CA LYS A 64 -4.21 -11.93 -13.88
C LYS A 64 -5.43 -11.11 -13.43
N ALA A 65 -5.56 -10.83 -12.14
CA ALA A 65 -6.69 -10.05 -11.61
C ALA A 65 -6.64 -8.58 -12.08
N TRP A 66 -5.44 -8.03 -12.26
CA TRP A 66 -5.23 -6.63 -12.63
C TRP A 66 -5.00 -6.39 -14.12
N ASP A 67 -4.93 -7.43 -14.97
CA ASP A 67 -4.54 -7.29 -16.39
C ASP A 67 -5.41 -6.27 -17.15
N ASP A 68 -6.75 -6.38 -17.04
CA ASP A 68 -7.67 -5.46 -17.70
C ASP A 68 -7.54 -4.03 -17.17
N ILE A 69 -7.37 -3.88 -15.85
CA ILE A 69 -7.19 -2.56 -15.22
C ILE A 69 -5.88 -1.93 -15.68
N ARG A 70 -4.80 -2.72 -15.77
CA ARG A 70 -3.48 -2.26 -16.20
C ARG A 70 -3.50 -1.78 -17.66
N ARG A 71 -4.24 -2.45 -18.54
CA ARG A 71 -4.41 -1.99 -19.94
C ARG A 71 -5.07 -0.61 -19.98
N VAL A 72 -6.13 -0.40 -19.20
CA VAL A 72 -6.80 0.91 -19.11
C VAL A 72 -5.88 1.97 -18.50
N GLN A 73 -5.12 1.62 -17.46
CA GLN A 73 -4.16 2.53 -16.84
C GLN A 73 -3.03 2.92 -17.79
N GLU A 74 -2.54 1.99 -18.61
CA GLU A 74 -1.53 2.24 -19.64
C GLU A 74 -2.07 3.23 -20.69
N ASP A 75 -3.30 3.04 -21.15
CA ASP A 75 -3.96 3.99 -22.07
C ASP A 75 -4.10 5.38 -21.44
N CYS A 76 -4.56 5.46 -20.18
CA CYS A 76 -4.65 6.73 -19.45
C CYS A 76 -3.29 7.41 -19.30
N TRP A 77 -2.24 6.65 -18.98
CA TRP A 77 -0.87 7.15 -18.84
C TRP A 77 -0.31 7.68 -20.16
N ASN A 78 -0.58 6.98 -21.26
CA ASN A 78 -0.20 7.41 -22.60
C ASN A 78 -0.90 8.72 -23.00
N VAL A 79 -2.19 8.85 -22.69
CA VAL A 79 -2.95 10.08 -22.93
C VAL A 79 -2.41 11.24 -22.09
N TYR A 80 -2.03 11.00 -20.84
CA TYR A 80 -1.42 12.02 -19.98
C TYR A 80 -0.07 12.51 -20.52
N ASN A 81 0.78 11.58 -21.00
CA ASN A 81 2.09 11.90 -21.58
C ASN A 81 2.03 12.43 -23.02
N GLU A 82 0.83 12.65 -23.55
CA GLU A 82 0.62 13.11 -24.93
C GLU A 82 1.21 12.17 -26.00
N ASN A 83 1.37 10.89 -25.66
CA ASN A 83 1.77 9.89 -26.64
C ASN A 83 0.68 9.79 -27.71
N GLU A 84 1.08 9.57 -28.97
CA GLU A 84 0.11 9.34 -30.02
C GLU A 84 -0.78 8.14 -29.65
N PRO A 85 -2.12 8.27 -29.70
CA PRO A 85 -3.01 7.15 -29.44
C PRO A 85 -2.65 5.96 -30.33
N VAL A 86 -2.76 4.75 -29.80
CA VAL A 86 -2.46 3.51 -30.55
C VAL A 86 -3.28 3.44 -31.85
N SER A 87 -4.49 3.99 -31.85
CA SER A 87 -5.37 4.08 -33.03
C SER A 87 -4.85 4.97 -34.16
N TYR A 88 -3.84 5.81 -33.90
CA TYR A 88 -3.21 6.68 -34.91
C TYR A 88 -1.94 6.07 -35.50
N ARG A 89 -1.43 4.98 -34.92
CA ARG A 89 -0.22 4.28 -35.38
C ARG A 89 -0.34 3.83 -36.85
N ASP A 90 -1.52 3.40 -37.26
CA ASP A 90 -1.79 2.88 -38.60
C ASP A 90 -2.35 3.95 -39.55
N LYS A 91 -2.49 5.21 -39.09
CA LYS A 91 -3.03 6.30 -39.90
C LYS A 91 -1.93 6.94 -40.75
N ALA A 92 -2.13 6.91 -42.06
CA ALA A 92 -1.29 7.63 -43.00
C ALA A 92 -1.37 9.16 -42.79
N ASP A 93 -0.32 9.89 -43.17
CA ASP A 93 -0.17 11.33 -42.89
C ASP A 93 -1.31 12.21 -43.44
N TRP A 94 -2.02 11.74 -44.46
CA TRP A 94 -3.17 12.45 -45.05
C TRP A 94 -4.48 12.28 -44.25
N GLN A 95 -4.51 11.36 -43.29
CA GLN A 95 -5.70 11.09 -42.47
C GLN A 95 -5.74 12.03 -41.26
N ALA A 96 -6.94 12.53 -40.94
CA ALA A 96 -7.12 13.43 -39.81
C ALA A 96 -6.76 12.75 -38.47
N ARG A 97 -5.89 13.41 -37.71
CA ARG A 97 -5.52 13.11 -36.32
C ARG A 97 -6.15 14.18 -35.42
N VAL A 98 -7.35 13.91 -34.90
CA VAL A 98 -8.07 14.87 -34.05
C VAL A 98 -7.69 14.62 -32.58
N VAL A 99 -6.72 15.39 -32.08
CA VAL A 99 -6.32 15.33 -30.67
C VAL A 99 -7.24 16.25 -29.86
N ILE A 100 -8.01 15.67 -28.94
CA ILE A 100 -8.93 16.37 -28.03
C ILE A 100 -8.12 16.98 -26.86
N PRO A 101 -8.54 18.12 -26.29
CA PRO A 101 -7.83 18.84 -25.23
C PRO A 101 -7.33 17.94 -24.09
N LYS A 102 -6.09 18.22 -23.70
CA LYS A 102 -5.20 17.32 -22.97
C LYS A 102 -5.52 17.35 -21.47
N PRO A 103 -5.65 16.19 -20.80
CA PRO A 103 -5.93 16.15 -19.36
C PRO A 103 -4.75 16.67 -18.52
N PHE A 104 -3.58 16.91 -19.13
CA PHE A 104 -2.38 17.40 -18.45
C PHE A 104 -2.65 18.64 -17.60
N GLU A 105 -3.28 19.68 -18.15
CA GLU A 105 -3.53 20.93 -17.41
C GLU A 105 -4.43 20.69 -16.19
N THR A 106 -5.47 19.86 -16.34
CA THR A 106 -6.38 19.49 -15.25
C THR A 106 -5.66 18.70 -14.15
N VAL A 107 -4.78 17.76 -14.54
CA VAL A 107 -3.95 16.99 -13.60
C VAL A 107 -2.99 17.91 -12.83
N GLN A 108 -2.33 18.84 -13.52
CA GLN A 108 -1.44 19.82 -12.88
C GLN A 108 -2.19 20.77 -11.94
N PHE A 109 -3.40 21.19 -12.31
CA PHE A 109 -4.27 21.97 -11.44
C PHE A 109 -4.68 21.19 -10.18
N GLY A 110 -5.01 19.90 -10.32
CA GLY A 110 -5.27 19.02 -9.18
C GLY A 110 -4.05 18.87 -8.27
N ALA A 111 -2.87 18.60 -8.83
CA ALA A 111 -1.63 18.44 -8.08
C ALA A 111 -1.24 19.72 -7.31
N THR A 112 -1.35 20.89 -7.94
CA THR A 112 -1.11 22.18 -7.27
C THR A 112 -2.10 22.46 -6.15
N SER A 113 -3.37 22.05 -6.32
CA SER A 113 -4.39 22.14 -5.28
C SER A 113 -4.06 21.26 -4.07
N VAL A 114 -3.60 20.02 -4.32
CA VAL A 114 -3.13 19.09 -3.26
C VAL A 114 -1.92 19.70 -2.53
N ARG A 115 -0.93 20.18 -3.27
CA ARG A 115 0.26 20.82 -2.69
C ARG A 115 -0.09 22.00 -1.80
N LYS A 116 -1.07 22.81 -2.21
CA LYS A 116 -1.56 23.97 -1.43
C LYS A 116 -2.35 23.55 -0.18
N ALA A 117 -2.98 22.38 -0.19
CA ALA A 117 -3.73 21.87 0.96
C ALA A 117 -2.81 21.42 2.12
N PHE A 118 -1.54 21.10 1.83
CA PHE A 118 -0.59 20.77 2.89
C PHE A 118 -0.26 21.98 3.76
N SER A 119 -0.34 21.75 5.08
CA SER A 119 0.09 22.71 6.09
C SER A 119 1.50 22.32 6.59
N PRO A 120 2.23 23.24 7.24
CA PRO A 120 3.55 22.95 7.81
C PRO A 120 3.52 21.94 8.97
N ASN A 121 2.33 21.60 9.48
CA ASN A 121 2.16 20.67 10.60
C ASN A 121 1.70 19.31 10.04
N PHE A 122 2.57 18.30 10.07
CA PHE A 122 2.27 16.99 9.49
C PHE A 122 1.61 16.05 10.48
N LEU A 123 1.95 16.17 11.77
CA LEU A 123 1.46 15.26 12.80
C LEU A 123 0.67 15.99 13.89
N THR A 124 -0.52 15.47 14.19
CA THR A 124 -1.32 15.86 15.35
C THR A 124 -1.49 14.63 16.23
N ILE A 125 -0.93 14.67 17.45
CA ILE A 125 -1.06 13.59 18.43
C ILE A 125 -2.12 14.02 19.45
N GLU A 126 -3.24 13.30 19.48
CA GLU A 126 -4.30 13.48 20.47
C GLU A 126 -4.16 12.45 21.60
N ASN A 127 -4.53 12.82 22.84
CA ASN A 127 -4.57 11.91 24.00
C ASN A 127 -3.24 11.18 24.32
N ALA A 128 -2.11 11.88 24.24
CA ALA A 128 -0.83 11.31 24.62
C ALA A 128 -0.74 11.02 26.13
N ARG A 129 -0.41 9.77 26.49
CA ARG A 129 -0.13 9.36 27.89
C ARG A 129 1.03 10.15 28.52
N ASP A 130 1.99 10.57 27.70
CA ASP A 130 3.09 11.45 28.09
C ASP A 130 3.19 12.63 27.09
N PRO A 131 2.83 13.85 27.49
CA PRO A 131 2.81 15.00 26.58
C PRO A 131 4.21 15.42 26.13
N LYS A 132 5.27 15.17 26.92
CA LYS A 132 6.63 15.55 26.54
C LYS A 132 7.17 14.69 25.40
N LYS A 133 6.88 13.39 25.45
CA LYS A 133 7.25 12.46 24.38
C LYS A 133 6.49 12.76 23.09
N ALA A 134 5.21 13.12 23.20
CA ALA A 134 4.43 13.52 22.04
C ALA A 134 4.98 14.77 21.35
N ASP A 135 5.33 15.81 22.12
CA ASP A 135 5.94 17.02 21.56
C ASP A 135 7.30 16.72 20.91
N PHE A 136 8.12 15.87 21.53
CA PHE A 136 9.38 15.41 20.94
C PHE A 136 9.17 14.73 19.58
N TRP A 137 8.30 13.72 19.50
CA TRP A 137 8.05 12.98 18.26
C TRP A 137 7.43 13.85 17.18
N LYS A 138 6.53 14.77 17.55
CA LYS A 138 5.96 15.74 16.63
C LYS A 138 7.05 16.62 16.00
N ARG A 139 7.90 17.24 16.83
CA ARG A 139 8.99 18.10 16.33
C ARG A 139 9.99 17.33 15.48
N TRP A 140 10.30 16.09 15.87
CA TRP A 140 11.23 15.25 15.12
C TRP A 140 10.66 14.85 13.75
N LEU A 141 9.39 14.43 13.68
CA LEU A 141 8.75 14.11 12.40
C LEU A 141 8.55 15.34 11.52
N ASP A 142 8.13 16.48 12.09
CA ASP A 142 8.01 17.72 11.33
C ASP A 142 9.36 18.16 10.74
N PHE A 143 10.46 17.95 11.49
CA PHE A 143 11.82 18.18 11.00
C PHE A 143 12.18 17.21 9.86
N GLU A 144 12.07 15.90 10.06
CA GLU A 144 12.43 14.90 9.05
C GLU A 144 11.60 15.07 7.77
N LEU A 145 10.28 15.23 7.88
CA LEU A 145 9.36 15.39 6.74
C LEU A 145 9.55 16.72 5.99
N GLY A 146 9.95 17.78 6.70
CA GLY A 146 10.25 19.09 6.15
C GLY A 146 11.67 19.24 5.58
N THR A 147 12.58 18.30 5.86
CA THR A 147 13.95 18.37 5.35
C THR A 147 13.95 18.16 3.84
N ARG A 148 14.83 18.86 3.11
CA ARG A 148 14.97 18.81 1.63
C ARG A 148 15.10 17.38 1.06
N ARG A 149 15.50 16.40 1.87
CA ARG A 149 15.64 14.99 1.44
C ARG A 149 14.30 14.25 1.43
N ALA A 150 13.53 14.31 2.51
CA ALA A 150 12.23 13.68 2.57
C ALA A 150 11.24 14.39 1.64
N ASP A 151 11.29 15.74 1.62
CA ASP A 151 10.41 16.64 0.85
C ASP A 151 8.99 16.07 0.71
N PHE A 152 8.38 15.78 1.86
CA PHE A 152 7.19 14.93 1.90
C PHE A 152 6.06 15.52 1.05
N VAL A 153 5.87 16.84 1.09
CA VAL A 153 4.84 17.52 0.31
C VAL A 153 5.10 17.37 -1.19
N GLY A 154 6.36 17.54 -1.63
CA GLY A 154 6.75 17.34 -3.02
C GLY A 154 6.49 15.90 -3.47
N ARG A 155 7.01 14.94 -2.72
CA ARG A 155 6.86 13.50 -3.00
C ARG A 155 5.41 13.02 -2.98
N PHE A 156 4.62 13.48 -2.03
CA PHE A 156 3.19 13.16 -1.96
C PHE A 156 2.45 13.77 -3.16
N THR A 157 2.75 15.02 -3.52
CA THR A 157 2.16 15.66 -4.69
C THR A 157 2.50 14.88 -5.96
N ASP A 158 3.76 14.49 -6.14
CA ASP A 158 4.20 13.67 -7.28
C ASP A 158 3.46 12.32 -7.32
N ALA A 159 3.29 11.66 -6.17
CA ALA A 159 2.50 10.42 -6.09
C ALA A 159 1.03 10.62 -6.48
N THR A 160 0.44 11.77 -6.13
CA THR A 160 -0.95 12.09 -6.52
C THR A 160 -1.12 12.45 -7.99
N VAL A 161 -0.08 12.92 -8.68
CA VAL A 161 -0.13 13.14 -10.15
C VAL A 161 -0.52 11.84 -10.86
N MET A 162 0.11 10.72 -10.47
CA MET A 162 -0.25 9.40 -11.00
C MET A 162 -1.71 9.07 -10.67
N SER A 163 -2.17 9.31 -9.45
CA SER A 163 -3.58 9.07 -9.09
C SER A 163 -4.57 9.87 -9.91
N LEU A 164 -4.24 11.12 -10.24
CA LEU A 164 -5.09 11.99 -11.06
C LEU A 164 -5.05 11.59 -12.54
N ALA A 165 -3.95 11.01 -13.01
CA ALA A 165 -3.77 10.57 -14.38
C ALA A 165 -4.41 9.20 -14.65
N VAL A 166 -4.17 8.20 -13.78
CA VAL A 166 -4.53 6.79 -14.01
C VAL A 166 -5.46 6.19 -12.95
N GLY A 167 -5.85 6.96 -11.93
CA GLY A 167 -6.78 6.52 -10.87
C GLY A 167 -6.13 5.77 -9.70
N VAL A 168 -4.81 5.53 -9.73
CA VAL A 168 -4.05 4.89 -8.64
C VAL A 168 -2.78 5.70 -8.39
N SER A 169 -2.47 6.01 -7.13
CA SER A 169 -1.27 6.77 -6.76
C SER A 169 0.01 5.93 -6.90
N MET A 170 1.16 6.61 -7.00
CA MET A 170 2.42 5.93 -6.70
C MET A 170 2.45 5.54 -5.22
N GLU A 171 3.16 4.47 -4.92
CA GLU A 171 3.43 4.10 -3.53
C GLU A 171 4.63 4.90 -3.01
N MET A 172 4.49 5.40 -1.78
CA MET A 172 5.54 6.13 -1.08
C MET A 172 6.20 5.20 -0.06
N ILE A 173 7.41 4.74 -0.34
CA ILE A 173 8.15 3.86 0.56
C ILE A 173 9.11 4.68 1.41
N PRO A 174 8.92 4.75 2.75
CA PRO A 174 9.87 5.39 3.63
C PRO A 174 11.15 4.56 3.74
N ARG A 175 12.30 5.20 3.55
CA ARG A 175 13.63 4.60 3.72
C ARG A 175 14.44 5.46 4.68
N TRP A 176 15.03 4.83 5.69
CA TRP A 176 15.97 5.50 6.58
C TRP A 176 17.38 5.37 6.02
N VAL A 177 18.02 6.50 5.70
CA VAL A 177 19.39 6.52 5.20
C VAL A 177 20.32 6.98 6.33
N PRO A 178 21.25 6.11 6.80
CA PRO A 178 22.16 6.46 7.88
C PRO A 178 22.93 7.75 7.60
N GLY A 179 22.92 8.68 8.56
CA GLY A 179 23.60 9.97 8.46
C GLY A 179 22.90 11.01 7.58
N GLN A 180 21.79 10.66 6.92
CA GLN A 180 21.08 11.54 6.01
C GLN A 180 19.58 11.71 6.32
N GLY A 181 19.02 10.83 7.15
CA GLY A 181 17.64 10.93 7.65
C GLY A 181 16.63 10.17 6.79
N LEU A 182 15.37 10.57 6.89
CA LEU A 182 14.25 9.96 6.18
C LEU A 182 14.21 10.35 4.69
N GLU A 183 13.90 9.39 3.83
CA GLU A 183 13.69 9.58 2.40
C GLU A 183 12.43 8.83 1.97
N PHE A 184 11.69 9.36 1.00
CA PHE A 184 10.58 8.65 0.35
C PHE A 184 10.96 8.27 -1.08
N SER A 185 10.95 6.96 -1.35
CA SER A 185 11.00 6.43 -2.71
C SER A 185 9.59 6.39 -3.29
N LEU A 186 9.44 6.80 -4.54
CA LEU A 186 8.18 6.69 -5.27
C LEU A 186 8.24 5.51 -6.21
N VAL A 187 7.17 4.71 -6.19
CA VAL A 187 7.08 3.47 -6.95
C VAL A 187 5.84 3.49 -7.79
N GLU A 188 5.99 3.14 -9.06
CA GLU A 188 4.87 3.09 -9.97
C GLU A 188 3.94 1.91 -9.66
N PRO A 189 2.61 2.09 -9.76
CA PRO A 189 1.63 1.11 -9.30
C PRO A 189 1.71 -0.25 -10.01
N TRP A 190 2.21 -0.29 -11.25
CA TRP A 190 2.36 -1.55 -12.01
C TRP A 190 3.49 -2.45 -11.53
N LYS A 191 4.45 -1.91 -10.76
CA LYS A 191 5.52 -2.69 -10.10
C LYS A 191 5.06 -3.31 -8.78
N ILE A 192 3.86 -2.99 -8.33
CA ILE A 192 3.28 -3.46 -7.08
C ILE A 192 2.22 -4.51 -7.39
N GLN A 193 2.32 -5.64 -6.70
CA GLN A 193 1.49 -6.81 -6.90
C GLN A 193 0.80 -7.12 -5.59
N ARG A 194 -0.46 -6.71 -5.52
CA ARG A 194 -1.27 -6.80 -4.31
C ARG A 194 -2.24 -7.96 -4.41
N ASP A 195 -2.58 -8.52 -3.26
CA ASP A 195 -3.68 -9.45 -3.13
C ASP A 195 -4.97 -8.85 -3.74
N PRO A 196 -5.58 -9.51 -4.74
CA PRO A 196 -6.84 -9.05 -5.32
C PRO A 196 -8.01 -9.07 -4.33
N ASP A 197 -7.93 -9.84 -3.26
CA ASP A 197 -8.96 -9.89 -2.23
C ASP A 197 -8.82 -8.77 -1.19
N ALA A 198 -7.76 -7.94 -1.30
CA ALA A 198 -7.59 -6.77 -0.45
C ALA A 198 -8.72 -5.76 -0.68
N LEU A 199 -9.34 -5.31 0.40
CA LEU A 199 -10.39 -4.30 0.35
C LEU A 199 -9.87 -3.00 -0.25
N SER A 200 -10.73 -2.33 -1.03
CA SER A 200 -10.41 -1.03 -1.60
C SER A 200 -10.08 -0.02 -0.50
N ARG A 201 -8.97 0.71 -0.67
CA ARG A 201 -8.47 1.76 0.25
C ARG A 201 -8.07 1.28 1.65
N ASP A 202 -8.06 -0.02 1.89
CA ASP A 202 -7.35 -0.59 3.02
C ASP A 202 -5.94 -0.88 2.53
N PRO A 203 -4.85 -0.25 3.01
CA PRO A 203 -3.49 -0.56 2.58
C PRO A 203 -2.89 -1.78 3.29
N GLN A 204 -3.41 -2.18 4.45
CA GLN A 204 -2.86 -3.30 5.24
C GLN A 204 -3.63 -4.61 5.04
N GLY A 205 -4.79 -4.56 4.39
CA GLY A 205 -5.56 -5.74 4.02
C GLY A 205 -4.90 -6.60 2.94
N GLY A 206 -5.35 -7.85 2.87
CA GLY A 206 -4.81 -8.87 1.97
C GLY A 206 -3.68 -9.68 2.61
N MET A 207 -3.38 -10.82 2.00
CA MET A 207 -2.37 -11.78 2.49
C MET A 207 -0.96 -11.44 2.03
N TYR A 208 -0.81 -10.68 0.94
CA TYR A 208 0.49 -10.34 0.39
C TYR A 208 0.52 -8.97 -0.28
N TRP A 209 1.71 -8.37 -0.25
CA TRP A 209 2.08 -7.14 -0.94
C TRP A 209 3.49 -7.30 -1.47
N ILE A 210 3.61 -7.51 -2.79
CA ILE A 210 4.88 -7.84 -3.43
C ILE A 210 5.35 -6.63 -4.26
N HIS A 211 6.59 -6.20 -4.01
CA HIS A 211 7.24 -5.10 -4.70
C HIS A 211 8.26 -5.63 -5.71
N GLN A 212 8.17 -5.22 -6.97
CA GLN A 212 9.09 -5.65 -8.05
C GLN A 212 10.18 -4.60 -8.34
N GLU A 213 10.61 -3.89 -7.31
CA GLU A 213 11.48 -2.72 -7.43
C GLU A 213 12.98 -3.04 -7.42
N TRP A 214 13.32 -4.31 -7.22
CA TRP A 214 14.67 -4.83 -7.05
C TRP A 214 14.88 -6.10 -7.89
#